data_AF-A0A0D6M1V9-F1
#
_entry.id   AF-A0A0D6M1V9-F1
#
_cell.length_a   1.000
_cell.length_b   1.000
_cell.length_c   1.000
_cell.angle_alpha   90.00
_cell.angle_beta   90.00
_cell.angle_gamma   90.00
#
_symmetry.space_group_name_H-M   'P 1'
#
loop_
_entity.id
_entity.type
_entity.pdbx_description
1 polymer ?
#
loop_
_entity_poly.entity_id
_entity_poly.type
_entity_poly.pdbx_seq_one_letter_code
_entity_poly.pdbx_strand_id
1 'polypeptide(L)'
;MEPAFFRGDLLLLTNDQADPIRTGDITVFKIDGRDIPIVHRVIKVHEKTPQDTKFLTKGDNNQVHVQVDDRGLYAPGQMWLHRSDVVGRTKGILPYVGMVTILMNDYPKLKYAVLGLLGLFVIIHREQ
;
A
#
# COMPACT_ATOMS: atom_id res chain seq x y z
N MET A 1 4.01 -0.06 -8.13
CA MET A 1 3.91 -1.47 -8.58
C MET A 1 3.41 -1.43 -10.02
N GLU A 2 4.22 -0.87 -10.92
CA GLU A 2 3.80 -0.78 -12.32
C GLU A 2 3.82 -2.17 -12.96
N PRO A 3 2.86 -2.50 -13.85
CA PRO A 3 1.82 -1.63 -14.40
C PRO A 3 0.51 -1.59 -13.59
N ALA A 4 0.39 -2.34 -12.49
CA ALA A 4 -0.88 -2.47 -11.75
C ALA A 4 -1.24 -1.22 -10.91
N PHE A 5 -0.23 -0.50 -10.42
CA PHE A 5 -0.40 0.69 -9.58
C PHE A 5 0.63 1.75 -9.92
N PHE A 6 0.17 2.98 -10.06
CA PHE A 6 0.95 4.16 -10.37
C PHE A 6 1.15 5.06 -9.14
N ARG A 7 2.15 5.94 -9.22
CA ARG A 7 2.37 6.96 -8.19
C ARG A 7 1.13 7.86 -8.12
N GLY A 8 0.57 8.00 -6.92
CA GLY A 8 -0.64 8.79 -6.68
C GLY A 8 -1.93 7.97 -6.63
N ASP A 9 -1.87 6.66 -6.83
CA ASP A 9 -3.02 5.79 -6.59
C ASP A 9 -3.19 5.53 -5.09
N LEU A 10 -4.43 5.58 -4.61
CA LEU A 10 -4.77 5.24 -3.24
C LEU A 10 -5.32 3.81 -3.16
N LEU A 11 -4.72 2.99 -2.31
CA LEU A 11 -5.12 1.60 -2.11
C LEU A 11 -6.10 1.48 -0.95
N LEU A 12 -7.24 0.86 -1.21
CA LEU A 12 -8.20 0.53 -0.15
C LEU A 12 -7.85 -0.84 0.41
N LEU A 13 -7.39 -0.85 1.66
CA LEU A 13 -6.93 -2.05 2.35
C LEU A 13 -8.02 -2.59 3.28
N THR A 14 -8.17 -3.91 3.31
CA THR A 14 -8.92 -4.62 4.34
C THR A 14 -8.03 -5.64 5.03
N ASN A 15 -8.23 -5.83 6.34
CA ASN A 15 -7.56 -6.86 7.11
C ASN A 15 -8.58 -7.79 7.79
N ASP A 16 -9.53 -8.29 7.00
CA ASP A 16 -10.46 -9.29 7.48
C ASP A 16 -9.75 -10.63 7.70
N GLN A 17 -9.85 -11.15 8.93
CA GLN A 17 -9.28 -12.43 9.34
C GLN A 17 -10.08 -13.64 8.84
N ALA A 18 -11.38 -13.45 8.57
CA ALA A 18 -12.26 -14.50 8.06
C ALA A 18 -11.99 -14.81 6.58
N ASP A 19 -11.52 -13.83 5.81
CA ASP A 19 -11.20 -13.97 4.40
C ASP A 19 -9.72 -14.41 4.22
N PRO A 20 -9.44 -15.64 3.75
CA PRO A 20 -8.09 -16.16 3.61
C PRO A 20 -7.31 -15.49 2.47
N ILE A 21 -5.99 -15.36 2.65
CA ILE A 21 -5.10 -14.81 1.62
C ILE A 21 -4.97 -15.84 0.49
N ARG A 22 -5.19 -15.40 -0.75
CA ARG A 22 -5.09 -16.28 -1.93
C ARG A 22 -3.99 -15.82 -2.88
N THR A 23 -3.53 -16.75 -3.71
CA THR A 23 -2.59 -16.44 -4.80
C THR A 23 -3.22 -15.42 -5.74
N GLY A 24 -2.46 -14.38 -6.10
CA GLY A 24 -2.92 -13.26 -6.91
C GLY A 24 -3.36 -12.02 -6.10
N ASP A 25 -3.64 -12.19 -4.80
CA ASP A 25 -3.95 -11.07 -3.90
C ASP A 25 -2.79 -10.07 -3.84
N ILE A 26 -3.11 -8.80 -3.68
CA ILE A 26 -2.11 -7.75 -3.47
C ILE A 26 -2.11 -7.43 -1.98
N THR A 27 -1.02 -7.78 -1.31
CA THR A 27 -0.86 -7.64 0.13
C THR A 27 0.09 -6.50 0.45
N VAL A 28 -0.27 -5.72 1.46
CA VAL A 28 0.59 -4.74 2.11
C VAL A 28 1.07 -5.34 3.42
N PHE A 29 2.38 -5.51 3.54
CA PHE A 29 3.00 -6.08 4.73
C PHE A 29 4.13 -5.19 5.23
N LYS A 30 4.41 -5.31 6.52
CA LYS A 30 5.53 -4.64 7.18
C LYS A 30 6.52 -5.69 7.64
N ILE A 31 7.80 -5.38 7.47
CA ILE A 31 8.89 -6.24 7.95
C ILE A 31 9.45 -5.61 9.22
N ASP A 32 9.73 -6.42 10.22
CA ASP A 32 10.38 -5.97 11.44
C ASP A 32 11.74 -5.33 11.13
N GLY A 33 11.94 -4.12 11.64
CA GLY A 33 13.13 -3.31 11.34
C GLY A 33 13.04 -2.45 10.07
N ARG A 34 11.91 -2.45 9.34
CA ARG A 34 11.65 -1.48 8.27
C ARG A 34 10.39 -0.67 8.56
N ASP A 35 10.51 0.65 8.49
CA ASP A 35 9.38 1.55 8.74
C ASP A 35 8.42 1.66 7.56
N ILE A 36 8.92 1.45 6.34
CA ILE A 36 8.16 1.61 5.10
C ILE A 36 7.45 0.29 4.77
N PRO A 37 6.10 0.26 4.68
CA PRO A 37 5.37 -0.92 4.26
C PRO A 37 5.61 -1.24 2.78
N ILE A 38 5.55 -2.53 2.45
CA ILE A 38 5.81 -3.04 1.10
C ILE A 38 4.51 -3.60 0.53
N VAL A 39 4.24 -3.26 -0.74
CA VAL A 39 3.03 -3.70 -1.46
C VAL A 39 3.45 -4.65 -2.56
N HIS A 40 3.16 -5.95 -2.45
CA HIS A 40 3.49 -6.96 -3.46
C HIS A 40 2.32 -7.90 -3.74
N ARG A 41 2.43 -8.67 -4.83
CA ARG A 41 1.45 -9.69 -5.22
C ARG A 41 1.82 -11.05 -4.64
N VAL A 42 0.86 -11.75 -4.07
CA VAL A 42 1.03 -13.10 -3.57
C VAL A 42 1.19 -14.07 -4.74
N ILE A 43 2.30 -14.79 -4.79
CA ILE A 43 2.59 -15.79 -5.84
C ILE A 43 2.34 -17.22 -5.38
N LYS A 44 2.50 -17.48 -4.08
CA LYS A 44 2.32 -18.82 -3.51
C LYS A 44 1.80 -18.72 -2.08
N VAL A 45 0.85 -19.58 -1.75
CA VAL A 45 0.28 -19.70 -0.40
C VAL A 45 0.45 -21.15 0.05
N HIS A 46 0.90 -21.33 1.28
CA HIS A 46 0.88 -22.60 2.01
C HIS A 46 0.02 -22.37 3.26
N GLU A 47 -1.15 -22.98 3.25
CA GLU A 47 -2.09 -22.92 4.35
C GLU A 47 -2.09 -24.28 5.05
N LYS A 48 -1.67 -24.31 6.32
CA LYS A 48 -1.77 -25.50 7.17
C LYS A 48 -2.99 -25.43 8.08
N THR A 49 -3.25 -24.24 8.62
CA THR A 49 -4.46 -23.85 9.35
C THR A 49 -4.75 -22.37 9.05
N PRO A 50 -5.97 -21.85 9.33
CA PRO A 50 -6.28 -20.43 9.14
C PRO A 50 -5.31 -19.47 9.87
N GLN A 51 -4.72 -19.93 10.97
CA GLN A 51 -3.75 -19.21 11.79
C GLN A 51 -2.29 -19.45 11.36
N ASP A 52 -1.97 -20.56 10.69
CA ASP A 52 -0.64 -20.87 10.13
C ASP A 52 -0.69 -20.84 8.61
N THR A 53 -0.91 -19.63 8.09
CA THR A 53 -0.81 -19.31 6.66
C THR A 53 0.53 -18.66 6.38
N LYS A 54 1.31 -19.29 5.50
CA LYS A 54 2.59 -18.78 4.99
C LYS A 54 2.43 -18.45 3.52
N PHE A 55 2.92 -17.29 3.12
CA PHE A 55 2.84 -16.90 1.72
C PHE A 55 4.12 -16.24 1.24
N LEU A 56 4.26 -16.23 -0.07
CA LEU A 56 5.39 -15.69 -0.80
C LEU A 56 4.87 -14.63 -1.75
N THR A 57 5.57 -13.50 -1.79
CA THR A 57 5.16 -12.35 -2.59
C THR A 57 6.19 -12.03 -3.66
N LYS A 58 5.75 -11.39 -4.73
CA LYS A 58 6.59 -10.84 -5.80
C LYS A 58 6.17 -9.40 -6.12
N GLY A 59 7.14 -8.50 -6.27
CA GLY A 59 6.91 -7.16 -6.81
C GLY A 59 6.66 -7.15 -8.33
N ASP A 60 5.63 -6.43 -8.78
CA ASP A 60 5.20 -6.40 -10.19
C ASP A 60 6.21 -5.68 -11.13
N ASN A 61 7.01 -4.72 -10.62
CA ASN A 61 7.94 -3.90 -11.42
C ASN A 61 9.43 -4.15 -11.10
N ASN A 62 9.85 -5.40 -10.95
CA ASN A 62 11.28 -5.67 -10.76
C ASN A 62 11.98 -5.82 -12.13
N GLN A 63 12.68 -4.78 -12.59
CA GLN A 63 13.52 -4.84 -13.81
C GLN A 63 14.79 -5.67 -13.60
N VAL A 64 15.19 -5.90 -12.34
CA VAL A 64 16.38 -6.68 -12.02
C VAL A 64 16.03 -8.16 -12.12
N HIS A 65 16.73 -8.84 -13.02
CA HIS A 65 16.79 -10.28 -13.19
C HIS A 65 17.30 -11.01 -11.93
N VAL A 66 16.53 -11.00 -10.84
CA VAL A 66 16.64 -11.98 -9.76
C VAL A 66 15.36 -12.81 -9.81
N GLN A 67 15.42 -13.88 -10.61
CA GLN A 67 14.36 -14.87 -10.81
C GLN A 67 14.13 -15.76 -9.56
N VAL A 68 14.45 -15.27 -8.37
CA VAL A 68 14.35 -16.00 -7.12
C VAL A 68 13.62 -15.06 -6.18
N ASP A 69 12.40 -15.44 -5.81
CA ASP A 69 11.46 -14.82 -4.88
C ASP A 69 11.99 -13.69 -3.97
N ASP A 70 11.11 -12.76 -3.57
CA ASP A 70 11.42 -11.57 -2.74
C ASP A 70 11.95 -11.87 -1.31
N ARG A 71 12.40 -13.09 -1.04
CA ARG A 71 13.10 -13.54 0.16
C ARG A 71 14.28 -12.65 0.55
N GLY A 72 14.94 -12.00 -0.43
CA GLY A 72 16.01 -11.03 -0.17
C GLY A 72 15.53 -9.70 0.45
N LEU A 73 14.22 -9.41 0.40
CA LEU A 73 13.64 -8.22 1.02
C LEU A 73 13.19 -8.46 2.46
N TYR A 74 12.96 -9.72 2.86
CA TYR A 74 12.47 -10.10 4.18
C TYR A 74 13.51 -9.89 5.28
N ALA A 75 13.08 -10.00 6.54
CA ALA A 75 14.01 -9.93 7.67
C ALA A 75 15.06 -11.07 7.57
N PRO A 76 16.28 -10.88 8.12
CA PRO A 76 17.31 -11.93 8.10
C PRO A 76 16.78 -13.26 8.65
N GLY A 77 16.85 -14.33 7.86
CA GLY A 77 16.36 -15.66 8.22
C GLY A 77 14.85 -15.90 8.01
N GLN A 78 14.09 -14.88 7.61
CA GLN A 78 12.68 -15.02 7.27
C GLN A 78 12.51 -15.44 5.80
N MET A 79 11.98 -16.64 5.59
CA MET A 79 11.79 -17.21 4.24
C MET A 79 10.34 -17.09 3.73
N TRP A 80 9.41 -16.84 4.64
CA TRP A 80 7.98 -16.77 4.38
C TRP A 80 7.38 -15.59 5.15
N LEU A 81 6.38 -14.95 4.55
CA LEU A 81 5.57 -13.97 5.27
C LEU A 81 4.45 -14.70 5.99
N HIS A 82 4.18 -14.25 7.22
CA HIS A 82 3.09 -14.73 8.04
C HIS A 82 1.92 -13.75 8.00
N ARG A 83 0.73 -14.23 8.37
CA ARG A 83 -0.46 -13.38 8.44
C ARG A 83 -0.32 -12.23 9.45
N SER A 84 0.51 -12.39 10.47
CA SER A 84 0.87 -11.34 11.43
C SER A 84 1.55 -10.14 10.78
N ASP A 85 2.28 -10.37 9.69
CA ASP A 85 3.11 -9.35 9.04
C ASP A 85 2.27 -8.49 8.06
N VAL A 86 1.05 -8.95 7.76
CA VAL A 86 0.12 -8.31 6.83
C VAL A 86 -0.61 -7.18 7.53
N VAL A 87 -0.40 -5.97 7.02
CA VAL A 87 -1.17 -4.79 7.41
C VAL A 87 -2.55 -4.84 6.78
N GLY A 88 -2.64 -5.28 5.52
CA GLY A 88 -3.92 -5.48 4.84
C GLY A 88 -3.78 -5.97 3.40
N ARG A 89 -4.92 -6.25 2.78
CA ARG A 89 -5.06 -6.64 1.36
C ARG A 89 -5.81 -5.58 0.58
N THR A 90 -5.33 -5.29 -0.62
CA THR A 90 -5.98 -4.34 -1.52
C THR A 90 -7.29 -4.93 -2.05
N LYS A 91 -8.42 -4.31 -1.73
CA LYS A 91 -9.75 -4.64 -2.30
C LYS A 91 -10.19 -3.68 -3.40
N GLY A 92 -9.62 -2.48 -3.40
CA GLY A 92 -9.95 -1.44 -4.38
C GLY A 92 -8.83 -0.45 -4.55
N ILE A 93 -8.94 0.33 -5.61
CA ILE A 93 -8.00 1.38 -5.99
C ILE A 93 -8.80 2.63 -6.33
N LEU A 94 -8.33 3.77 -5.84
CA LEU A 94 -8.80 5.09 -6.27
C LEU A 94 -7.64 5.75 -7.04
N PRO A 95 -7.71 5.75 -8.38
CA PRO A 95 -6.61 6.28 -9.19
C PRO A 95 -6.50 7.81 -9.04
N TYR A 96 -5.28 8.33 -9.12
CA TYR A 96 -4.94 9.77 -9.08
C TYR A 96 -5.29 10.56 -7.81
N VAL A 97 -6.08 10.04 -6.87
CA VAL A 97 -6.49 10.78 -5.66
C VAL A 97 -5.28 11.21 -4.83
N GLY A 98 -4.27 10.35 -4.70
CA GLY A 98 -3.02 10.65 -4.01
C GLY A 98 -2.18 11.74 -4.70
N MET A 99 -2.41 12.02 -5.99
CA MET A 99 -1.72 13.12 -6.67
C MET A 99 -2.08 14.48 -6.06
N VAL A 100 -3.29 14.64 -5.54
CA VAL A 100 -3.68 15.88 -4.84
C VAL A 100 -2.83 16.08 -3.59
N THR A 101 -2.66 15.02 -2.79
CA THR A 101 -1.82 15.05 -1.59
C THR A 101 -0.36 15.31 -1.95
N ILE A 102 0.16 14.64 -2.97
CA ILE A 102 1.54 14.85 -3.47
C ILE A 102 1.71 16.30 -3.92
N LEU A 103 0.79 16.84 -4.70
CA LEU A 103 0.84 18.22 -5.18
C LEU A 103 0.82 19.24 -4.03
N MET A 104 -0.03 19.04 -3.02
CA MET A 104 -0.09 19.90 -1.84
C MET A 104 1.20 19.83 -1.00
N ASN A 105 1.86 18.68 -0.97
CA ASN A 105 3.13 18.49 -0.27
C ASN A 105 4.31 19.10 -1.05
N ASP A 106 4.37 18.88 -2.37
CA ASP A 106 5.44 19.35 -3.25
C ASP A 106 5.38 20.88 -3.45
N TYR A 107 4.19 21.48 -3.38
CA TYR A 107 3.98 22.93 -3.48
C TYR A 107 3.30 23.51 -2.23
N PRO A 108 4.06 23.80 -1.15
CA PRO A 108 3.50 24.36 0.09
C PRO A 108 2.74 25.68 -0.14
N LYS A 109 3.15 26.48 -1.13
CA LYS A 109 2.46 27.73 -1.51
C LYS A 109 1.02 27.48 -1.96
N LEU A 110 0.74 26.37 -2.66
CA LEU A 110 -0.60 26.00 -3.09
C LEU A 110 -1.49 25.71 -1.87
N LYS A 111 -0.96 25.01 -0.85
CA LYS A 111 -1.67 24.76 0.40
C LYS A 111 -2.09 26.07 1.07
N TYR A 112 -1.19 27.05 1.17
CA TYR A 112 -1.53 28.36 1.75
C TYR A 112 -2.53 29.15 0.91
N ALA A 113 -2.45 29.08 -0.42
CA ALA A 113 -3.41 29.72 -1.31
C ALA A 113 -4.83 29.14 -1.14
N VAL A 114 -4.97 27.82 -1.05
CA VAL A 114 -6.25 27.14 -0.80
C VAL A 114 -6.84 27.53 0.55
N LEU A 115 -6.01 27.56 1.61
CA LEU A 115 -6.45 28.00 2.94
C LEU A 115 -6.89 29.47 2.94
N GLY A 116 -6.16 30.34 2.22
CA GLY A 116 -6.53 31.74 2.07
C GLY A 116 -7.87 31.93 1.35
N LEU A 117 -8.09 31.21 0.25
CA LEU A 117 -9.35 31.24 -0.50
C LEU A 117 -10.53 30.70 0.34
N LEU A 118 -10.34 29.62 1.09
CA LEU A 118 -11.36 29.09 1.99
C LEU A 118 -11.68 30.09 3.11
N GLY A 119 -10.67 30.73 3.70
CA GLY A 119 -10.86 31.78 4.70
C GLY A 119 -11.65 32.96 4.15
N LEU A 120 -11.32 33.42 2.94
CA LEU A 120 -12.05 34.48 2.24
C LEU A 120 -13.50 34.05 1.94
N PHE A 121 -13.69 32.83 1.44
CA PHE A 121 -15.01 32.28 1.13
C PHE A 121 -15.92 32.25 2.37
N VAL A 122 -15.39 31.79 3.50
CA VAL A 122 -16.11 31.79 4.79
C VAL A 122 -16.46 33.20 5.21
N ILE A 123 -15.54 34.16 5.11
CA ILE A 123 -15.83 35.57 5.47
C ILE A 123 -16.95 36.14 4.60
N ILE A 124 -16.94 35.86 3.29
CA ILE A 124 -17.97 36.35 2.36
C ILE A 124 -19.34 35.71 2.63
N HIS A 125 -19.39 34.44 3.01
CA HIS A 125 -20.65 33.69 3.21
C HIS A 125 -21.13 33.67 4.66
N ARG A 126 -20.41 34.27 5.61
CA ARG A 126 -20.76 34.23 7.04
C ARG A 126 -22.01 35.07 7.38
N GLU A 127 -22.39 36.02 6.53
CA GLU A 127 -23.52 36.94 6.76
C GLU A 127 -24.77 36.66 5.91
N GLN A 128 -24.82 35.52 5.21
CA GLN A 128 -26.07 34.98 4.64
C GLN A 128 -26.60 33.85 5.52
#